data_AF-A0A1Y3MXH3-F1
#
_entry.id   AF-A0A1Y3MXH3-F1
#
_cell.length_a   1.000
_cell.length_b   1.000
_cell.length_c   1.000
_cell.angle_alpha   90.00
_cell.angle_beta   90.00
_cell.angle_gamma   90.00
#
_symmetry.space_group_name_H-M   'P 1'
#
loop_
_entity.id
_entity.type
_entity.pdbx_description
1 polymer ?
#
loop_
_entity_poly.entity_id
_entity_poly.type
_entity_poly.pdbx_seq_one_letter_code
_entity_poly.pdbx_strand_id
1 'polypeptide(L)'
;MGSAISTRVNNNSVGYNNKEINTTGINNESMPRPKEEKKYNIFSDHDEEDEEENLDEMEEDEALKKYILLEYAKTNFVNEDDKSFQNNFRARLGFGNTIKQKHMMMLSASNDSDWSWRELIDKLKFVSTPIKSPLTKIYDGAVAHLAVELFQNIMMYMEDLPSKKRSSQIAYNVVKTGMNNESLNDELFCQLFKQITNNKSSKHLRKGWELIHICCNFIVPSPTLEPYILKYLTSIAQDNSKEFSKVASDAYKALTLAKLYPRQFPPMEVEITSILSRTPIRRKIYFPEQTCKTFEISTHTTSKEILQNIFRKYDIEETNEYGLYVILSDGFTLMPIFPNELMMDCFYTTDLLLEQFLRESEQQSYHIMFFRKLWYKEPVDVNDSLMNLIFHEVNIFFI
;
A
#
# COMPACT_ATOMS: atom_id res chain seq x y z
N MET A 1 -42.43 -31.48 -23.52
CA MET A 1 -42.92 -32.79 -23.07
C MET A 1 -42.13 -33.87 -23.80
N GLY A 2 -41.43 -34.73 -23.06
CA GLY A 2 -40.55 -35.75 -23.65
C GLY A 2 -39.56 -36.34 -22.65
N SER A 3 -40.10 -37.09 -21.68
CA SER A 3 -39.55 -38.23 -20.93
C SER A 3 -38.03 -38.38 -20.69
N ALA A 4 -37.69 -38.45 -19.41
CA ALA A 4 -36.45 -38.95 -18.84
C ALA A 4 -36.18 -40.44 -19.14
N ILE A 5 -34.90 -40.83 -19.23
CA ILE A 5 -34.43 -42.17 -18.84
C ILE A 5 -33.14 -42.00 -18.03
N SER A 6 -33.24 -42.45 -16.77
CA SER A 6 -32.19 -42.65 -15.78
C SER A 6 -31.39 -43.90 -16.13
N THR A 7 -30.06 -43.86 -15.97
CA THR A 7 -29.27 -45.09 -15.82
C THR A 7 -28.18 -44.87 -14.79
N ARG A 8 -28.39 -45.47 -13.62
CA ARG A 8 -27.38 -45.70 -12.58
C ARG A 8 -26.38 -46.75 -13.10
N VAL A 9 -25.08 -46.47 -12.95
CA VAL A 9 -24.04 -47.52 -12.89
C VAL A 9 -23.29 -47.34 -11.58
N ASN A 10 -23.23 -48.44 -10.83
CA ASN A 10 -22.63 -48.57 -9.51
C ASN A 10 -21.28 -49.29 -9.64
N ASN A 11 -20.35 -48.89 -8.78
CA ASN A 11 -19.18 -49.64 -8.27
C ASN A 11 -18.09 -50.11 -9.24
N ASN A 12 -16.87 -49.61 -9.03
CA ASN A 12 -15.82 -50.43 -8.44
C ASN A 12 -14.67 -49.58 -7.87
N SER A 13 -14.50 -49.71 -6.56
CA SER A 13 -13.36 -49.29 -5.77
C SER A 13 -12.14 -50.16 -6.07
N VAL A 14 -11.01 -49.54 -6.38
CA VAL A 14 -9.69 -50.18 -6.35
C VAL A 14 -8.90 -49.56 -5.22
N GLY A 15 -8.74 -50.35 -4.16
CA GLY A 15 -7.92 -50.00 -3.00
C GLY A 15 -6.44 -50.08 -3.35
N TYR A 16 -5.69 -49.06 -2.94
CA TYR A 16 -4.24 -49.16 -2.82
C TYR A 16 -3.87 -49.39 -1.36
N ASN A 17 -3.24 -50.54 -1.14
CA ASN A 17 -2.78 -51.05 0.13
C ASN A 17 -1.73 -50.14 0.78
N ASN A 18 -1.97 -49.81 2.05
CA ASN A 18 -0.95 -49.40 3.01
C ASN A 18 0.07 -50.54 3.17
N LYS A 19 1.35 -50.25 2.93
CA LYS A 19 2.45 -51.06 3.45
C LYS A 19 3.05 -50.36 4.65
N GLU A 20 2.75 -50.92 5.81
CA GLU A 20 3.50 -50.74 7.06
C GLU A 20 4.96 -51.14 6.84
N ILE A 21 5.89 -50.29 7.27
CA ILE A 21 7.28 -50.66 7.51
C ILE A 21 7.58 -50.31 8.96
N ASN A 22 7.72 -51.36 9.78
CA ASN A 22 8.17 -51.28 11.16
C ASN A 22 9.69 -51.01 11.21
N THR A 23 10.02 -49.86 11.79
CA THR A 23 10.96 -49.65 12.90
C THR A 23 12.16 -50.62 13.05
N THR A 24 13.36 -50.09 12.80
CA THR A 24 14.55 -50.43 13.61
C THR A 24 15.19 -49.13 14.08
N GLY A 25 15.41 -49.06 15.39
CA GLY A 25 15.74 -47.84 16.11
C GLY A 25 17.18 -47.36 15.91
N ILE A 26 17.33 -46.04 15.92
CA ILE A 26 18.58 -45.36 16.20
C ILE A 26 18.28 -44.22 17.18
N ASN A 27 18.73 -44.45 18.41
CA ASN A 27 19.12 -43.54 19.50
C ASN A 27 18.53 -42.12 19.53
N ASN A 28 17.69 -41.90 20.55
CA ASN A 28 17.25 -40.61 21.07
C ASN A 28 18.45 -39.77 21.57
N GLU A 29 18.92 -38.83 20.76
CA GLU A 29 19.44 -37.57 21.29
C GLU A 29 18.28 -36.58 21.38
N SER A 30 18.04 -36.11 22.61
CA SER A 30 16.99 -35.20 23.01
C SER A 30 17.00 -33.90 22.21
N MET A 31 16.08 -33.77 21.25
CA MET A 31 15.71 -32.48 20.68
C MET A 31 15.04 -31.61 21.77
N PRO A 32 15.47 -30.35 21.95
CA PRO A 32 14.75 -29.43 22.80
C PRO A 32 13.36 -29.18 22.21
N ARG A 33 12.33 -29.33 23.04
CA ARG A 33 10.96 -28.93 22.72
C ARG A 33 10.98 -27.51 22.13
N PRO A 34 10.14 -27.20 21.12
CA PRO A 34 9.92 -25.82 20.71
C PRO A 34 9.54 -25.03 21.96
N LYS A 35 10.35 -24.04 22.31
CA LYS A 35 9.99 -23.08 23.36
C LYS A 35 8.67 -22.48 22.93
N GLU A 36 7.67 -22.52 23.80
CA GLU A 36 6.43 -21.77 23.63
C GLU A 36 6.79 -20.35 23.20
N GLU A 37 6.41 -19.96 21.98
CA GLU A 37 6.50 -18.58 21.54
C GLU A 37 5.68 -17.77 22.52
N LYS A 38 6.36 -16.93 23.32
CA LYS A 38 5.71 -15.99 24.21
C LYS A 38 4.74 -15.16 23.38
N LYS A 39 3.45 -15.29 23.65
CA LYS A 39 2.44 -14.34 23.15
C LYS A 39 2.85 -12.95 23.65
N TYR A 40 3.26 -12.10 22.73
CA TYR A 40 3.61 -10.71 23.01
C TYR A 40 2.31 -9.92 23.09
N ASN A 41 1.93 -9.47 24.30
CA ASN A 41 0.88 -8.46 24.46
C ASN A 41 1.46 -7.11 23.99
N ILE A 42 1.28 -6.80 22.72
CA ILE A 42 1.75 -5.53 22.13
C ILE A 42 0.56 -4.57 22.22
N PHE A 43 0.32 -4.03 23.41
CA PHE A 43 -0.74 -3.08 23.81
C PHE A 43 -2.18 -3.58 23.82
N SER A 44 -2.82 -3.28 24.95
CA SER A 44 -4.24 -3.35 25.24
C SER A 44 -4.99 -2.30 24.41
N ASP A 45 -6.02 -2.76 23.71
CA ASP A 45 -7.11 -1.88 23.31
C ASP A 45 -7.84 -1.43 24.58
N HIS A 46 -8.18 -0.13 24.61
CA HIS A 46 -9.38 0.54 25.14
C HIS A 46 -10.12 0.07 26.41
N ASP A 47 -9.66 -0.94 27.16
CA ASP A 47 -10.33 -1.52 28.32
C ASP A 47 -9.48 -1.49 29.61
N GLU A 48 -8.27 -0.90 29.58
CA GLU A 48 -7.52 -0.62 30.82
C GLU A 48 -7.87 0.80 31.30
N GLU A 49 -8.52 0.85 32.47
CA GLU A 49 -8.84 2.06 33.21
C GLU A 49 -7.64 3.04 33.23
N ASP A 50 -7.92 4.27 32.79
CA ASP A 50 -7.25 5.56 33.04
C ASP A 50 -6.01 5.58 33.98
N GLU A 51 -4.92 4.90 33.62
CA GLU A 51 -3.60 5.18 34.21
C GLU A 51 -2.77 5.99 33.20
N GLU A 52 -2.58 7.27 33.52
CA GLU A 52 -1.59 8.12 32.86
C GLU A 52 -0.22 7.45 33.06
N GLU A 53 0.28 6.79 31.99
CA GLU A 53 1.48 5.96 32.07
C GLU A 53 2.63 6.69 32.77
N ASN A 54 3.05 6.17 33.91
CA ASN A 54 4.16 6.74 34.67
C ASN A 54 5.50 6.41 33.98
N LEU A 55 5.90 7.28 33.05
CA LEU A 55 7.19 7.19 32.37
C LEU A 55 8.38 7.30 33.32
N ASP A 56 8.20 7.79 34.56
CA ASP A 56 9.29 7.89 35.52
C ASP A 56 9.68 6.52 36.09
N GLU A 57 8.73 5.58 36.17
CA GLU A 57 8.95 4.23 36.71
C GLU A 57 9.27 3.17 35.64
N MET A 58 9.00 3.45 34.36
CA MET A 58 9.22 2.49 33.27
C MET A 58 10.71 2.33 32.95
N GLU A 59 11.16 1.09 32.70
CA GLU A 59 12.54 0.79 32.29
C GLU A 59 12.71 0.86 30.76
N GLU A 60 13.94 1.06 30.29
CA GLU A 60 14.24 1.18 28.85
C GLU A 60 13.89 -0.07 28.04
N ASP A 61 14.12 -1.27 28.60
CA ASP A 61 13.78 -2.54 27.96
C ASP A 61 12.26 -2.73 27.82
N GLU A 62 11.49 -2.17 28.75
CA GLU A 62 10.03 -2.14 28.68
C GLU A 62 9.58 -1.12 27.62
N ALA A 63 10.19 0.07 27.63
CA ALA A 63 9.96 1.11 26.63
C ALA A 63 10.22 0.63 25.20
N LEU A 64 11.29 -0.12 24.95
CA LEU A 64 11.63 -0.67 23.62
C LEU A 64 10.65 -1.74 23.14
N LYS A 65 10.06 -2.50 24.06
CA LYS A 65 9.00 -3.48 23.74
C LYS A 65 7.69 -2.80 23.42
N LYS A 66 7.41 -1.71 24.15
CA LYS A 66 6.22 -0.89 24.03
C LYS A 66 6.30 -0.04 22.76
N TYR A 67 7.22 0.90 22.68
CA TYR A 67 7.32 1.83 21.55
C TYR A 67 8.17 1.23 20.42
N ILE A 68 7.51 0.60 19.44
CA ILE A 68 8.18 -0.12 18.36
C ILE A 68 9.15 0.74 17.53
N LEU A 69 8.86 2.05 17.41
CA LEU A 69 9.69 3.01 16.66
C LEU A 69 10.78 3.63 17.54
N LEU A 70 10.89 3.27 18.83
CA LEU A 70 11.84 3.91 19.75
C LEU A 70 13.29 3.71 19.32
N GLU A 71 13.65 2.48 18.94
CA GLU A 71 14.99 2.16 18.44
C GLU A 71 15.31 2.93 17.15
N TYR A 72 14.34 2.97 16.22
CA TYR A 72 14.47 3.75 14.98
C TYR A 72 14.62 5.25 15.26
N ALA A 73 13.86 5.79 16.22
CA ALA A 73 13.85 7.20 16.55
C ALA A 73 15.19 7.67 17.15
N LYS A 74 15.84 6.85 17.99
CA LYS A 74 17.16 7.15 18.60
C LYS A 74 18.17 7.63 17.57
N THR A 75 18.22 6.98 16.40
CA THR A 75 19.21 7.28 15.37
C THR A 75 18.73 8.28 14.34
N ASN A 76 17.42 8.31 14.05
CA ASN A 76 16.89 9.01 12.87
C ASN A 76 16.13 10.30 13.18
N PHE A 77 15.72 10.54 14.44
CA PHE A 77 14.94 11.73 14.78
C PHE A 77 15.83 12.97 15.01
N VAL A 78 15.27 14.15 14.75
CA VAL A 78 15.93 15.44 14.98
C VAL A 78 15.90 15.76 16.47
N ASN A 79 17.08 15.94 17.05
CA ASN A 79 17.21 16.52 18.38
C ASN A 79 17.08 18.05 18.27
N GLU A 80 16.22 18.67 19.07
CA GLU A 80 16.04 20.13 19.05
C GLU A 80 17.33 20.87 19.44
N ASP A 81 18.18 20.23 20.23
CA ASP A 81 19.51 20.71 20.61
C ASP A 81 20.58 20.46 19.55
N ASP A 82 20.25 19.77 18.44
CA ASP A 82 21.14 19.64 17.29
C ASP A 82 21.28 21.00 16.59
N LYS A 83 22.24 21.78 17.10
CA LYS A 83 22.62 23.09 16.56
C LYS A 83 22.99 22.97 15.08
N SER A 84 23.53 21.84 14.61
CA SER A 84 23.88 21.66 13.19
C SER A 84 22.64 21.63 12.29
N PHE A 85 21.58 20.95 12.73
CA PHE A 85 20.29 20.91 12.05
C PHE A 85 19.61 22.28 12.09
N GLN A 86 19.49 22.90 13.27
CA GLN A 86 18.89 24.22 13.44
C GLN A 86 19.62 25.31 12.62
N ASN A 87 20.95 25.24 12.54
CA ASN A 87 21.76 26.19 11.78
C ASN A 87 21.62 26.01 10.26
N ASN A 88 21.56 24.76 9.77
CA ASN A 88 21.31 24.48 8.35
C ASN A 88 19.88 24.81 7.92
N PHE A 89 18.90 24.48 8.77
CA PHE A 89 17.49 24.76 8.54
C PHE A 89 17.23 26.28 8.47
N ARG A 90 17.73 27.06 9.43
CA ARG A 90 17.60 28.53 9.44
C ARG A 90 18.34 29.23 8.30
N ALA A 91 19.55 28.77 7.96
CA ALA A 91 20.34 29.36 6.89
C ALA A 91 19.72 29.14 5.49
N ARG A 92 19.06 27.99 5.25
CA ARG A 92 18.40 27.67 3.98
C ARG A 92 17.02 28.30 3.82
N LEU A 93 16.38 28.73 4.93
CA LEU A 93 15.19 29.57 4.95
C LEU A 93 15.49 31.08 4.78
N GLY A 94 16.74 31.47 4.51
CA GLY A 94 17.12 32.85 4.19
C GLY A 94 17.41 33.76 5.39
N PHE A 95 17.48 33.22 6.61
CA PHE A 95 17.94 33.98 7.78
C PHE A 95 19.48 33.90 7.87
N GLY A 96 20.18 34.91 7.32
CA GLY A 96 21.64 34.92 7.25
C GLY A 96 22.33 35.12 8.61
N ASN A 97 23.24 34.21 8.98
CA ASN A 97 24.10 34.34 10.15
C ASN A 97 25.45 35.01 9.79
N THR A 98 26.03 35.78 10.73
CA THR A 98 27.30 36.52 10.53
C THR A 98 28.55 35.63 10.67
N ILE A 99 29.67 36.05 10.08
CA ILE A 99 30.95 35.30 10.00
C ILE A 99 31.51 34.91 11.39
N LYS A 100 31.30 35.75 12.43
CA LYS A 100 31.69 35.43 13.82
C LYS A 100 30.87 34.28 14.42
N GLN A 101 29.59 34.13 14.05
CA GLN A 101 28.75 33.03 14.52
C GLN A 101 29.16 31.70 13.86
N LYS A 102 29.54 31.73 12.57
CA LYS A 102 30.08 30.56 11.86
C LYS A 102 31.37 30.01 12.50
N HIS A 103 32.27 30.88 12.95
CA HIS A 103 33.53 30.46 13.58
C HIS A 103 33.33 29.87 14.99
N MET A 104 32.39 30.41 15.77
CA MET A 104 32.05 29.91 17.11
C MET A 104 31.34 28.55 17.06
N MET A 105 30.58 28.26 15.99
CA MET A 105 29.85 27.00 15.77
C MET A 105 30.76 25.83 15.35
N MET A 106 31.89 26.09 14.71
CA MET A 106 32.85 25.06 14.30
C MET A 106 33.62 24.47 15.50
N LEU A 107 33.66 25.21 16.61
CA LEU A 107 34.35 24.83 17.85
C LEU A 107 33.45 24.04 18.83
N SER A 108 32.17 23.81 18.52
CA SER A 108 31.21 23.12 19.40
C SER A 108 30.66 21.81 18.81
N ALA A 109 31.26 21.27 17.75
CA ALA A 109 30.78 20.09 17.01
C ALA A 109 31.17 18.75 17.66
N SER A 110 31.14 18.66 18.98
CA SER A 110 31.48 17.43 19.71
C SER A 110 30.68 17.31 21.01
N ASN A 111 29.36 17.16 20.88
CA ASN A 111 28.54 16.50 21.89
C ASN A 111 27.45 15.76 21.12
N ASP A 112 27.67 14.47 20.91
CA ASP A 112 26.59 13.52 20.59
C ASP A 112 25.63 13.60 21.78
N SER A 113 24.53 14.32 21.64
CA SER A 113 23.54 14.45 22.71
C SER A 113 22.74 13.16 22.74
N ASP A 114 23.17 12.22 23.59
CA ASP A 114 22.45 10.98 23.86
C ASP A 114 21.02 11.32 24.31
N TRP A 115 20.04 10.95 23.49
CA TRP A 115 18.63 11.08 23.81
C TRP A 115 18.30 10.34 25.11
N SER A 116 17.50 10.95 25.98
CA SER A 116 16.75 10.17 26.95
C SER A 116 15.66 9.39 26.22
N TRP A 117 15.51 8.09 26.50
CA TRP A 117 14.43 7.30 25.91
C TRP A 117 13.04 7.89 26.21
N ARG A 118 12.90 8.65 27.31
CA ARG A 118 11.68 9.40 27.66
C ARG A 118 11.36 10.53 26.68
N GLU A 119 12.36 11.31 26.28
CA GLU A 119 12.21 12.40 25.31
C GLU A 119 11.79 11.87 23.94
N LEU A 120 12.34 10.71 23.54
CA LEU A 120 11.96 10.05 22.31
C LEU A 120 10.52 9.53 22.34
N ILE A 121 10.06 9.00 23.47
CA ILE A 121 8.66 8.58 23.62
C ILE A 121 7.72 9.78 23.43
N ASP A 122 8.03 10.95 23.98
CA ASP A 122 7.22 12.15 23.77
C ASP A 122 7.17 12.54 22.28
N LYS A 123 8.30 12.39 21.56
CA LYS A 123 8.34 12.54 20.10
C LYS A 123 7.54 11.49 19.35
N LEU A 124 7.26 10.32 19.93
CA LEU A 124 6.49 9.23 19.32
C LEU A 124 5.00 9.20 19.68
N LYS A 125 4.56 9.95 20.70
CA LYS A 125 3.15 10.01 21.12
C LYS A 125 2.33 11.03 20.33
N PHE A 126 1.02 10.84 20.28
CA PHE A 126 0.06 11.75 19.67
C PHE A 126 0.23 13.19 20.16
N VAL A 127 0.10 14.15 19.25
CA VAL A 127 0.01 15.58 19.58
C VAL A 127 -1.21 16.20 18.91
N SER A 128 -1.90 17.08 19.63
CA SER A 128 -3.09 17.79 19.16
C SER A 128 -2.77 19.09 18.41
N THR A 129 -1.49 19.44 18.26
CA THR A 129 -1.05 20.67 17.59
C THR A 129 -0.09 20.36 16.45
N PRO A 130 -0.10 21.16 15.37
CA PRO A 130 0.82 20.96 14.26
C PRO A 130 2.30 21.02 14.70
N ILE A 131 3.11 20.09 14.19
CA ILE A 131 4.57 20.16 14.34
C ILE A 131 5.12 21.40 13.62
N LYS A 132 6.25 21.92 14.11
CA LYS A 132 6.94 23.09 13.54
C LYS A 132 8.20 22.73 12.74
N SER A 133 8.64 21.49 12.86
CA SER A 133 9.80 20.91 12.18
C SER A 133 9.54 19.43 11.93
N PRO A 134 10.24 18.81 10.97
CA PRO A 134 10.14 17.37 10.74
C PRO A 134 10.55 16.56 11.98
N LEU A 135 10.06 15.32 12.07
CA LEU A 135 10.47 14.36 13.09
C LEU A 135 11.85 13.77 12.79
N THR A 136 12.11 13.45 11.53
CA THR A 136 13.35 12.83 11.02
C THR A 136 14.34 13.86 10.47
N LYS A 137 15.62 13.45 10.39
CA LYS A 137 16.74 14.30 9.94
C LYS A 137 16.64 14.68 8.45
N ILE A 138 15.86 15.70 8.13
CA ILE A 138 15.69 16.26 6.77
C ILE A 138 16.44 17.58 6.63
N TYR A 139 17.51 17.59 5.83
CA TYR A 139 18.39 18.76 5.68
C TYR A 139 17.99 19.74 4.57
N ASP A 140 17.14 19.31 3.64
CA ASP A 140 16.59 20.19 2.60
C ASP A 140 15.41 21.00 3.18
N GLY A 141 15.52 22.33 3.16
CA GLY A 141 14.51 23.22 3.71
C GLY A 141 13.17 23.16 2.98
N ALA A 142 13.16 22.92 1.67
CA ALA A 142 11.93 22.77 0.90
C ALA A 142 11.21 21.46 1.27
N VAL A 143 11.97 20.37 1.39
CA VAL A 143 11.46 19.06 1.81
C VAL A 143 10.98 19.11 3.27
N ALA A 144 11.70 19.82 4.14
CA ALA A 144 11.31 20.00 5.53
C ALA A 144 10.01 20.82 5.68
N HIS A 145 9.78 21.82 4.82
CA HIS A 145 8.49 22.51 4.76
C HIS A 145 7.36 21.55 4.33
N LEU A 146 7.61 20.71 3.33
CA LEU A 146 6.65 19.69 2.89
C LEU A 146 6.34 18.68 4.00
N ALA A 147 7.32 18.28 4.83
CA ALA A 147 7.09 17.42 5.98
C ALA A 147 6.13 18.05 7.01
N VAL A 148 6.25 19.35 7.28
CA VAL A 148 5.33 20.08 8.17
C VAL A 148 3.93 20.16 7.56
N GLU A 149 3.83 20.43 6.26
CA GLU A 149 2.55 20.42 5.54
C GLU A 149 1.90 19.03 5.52
N LEU A 150 2.72 17.98 5.39
CA LEU A 150 2.28 16.59 5.45
C LEU A 150 1.61 16.27 6.78
N PHE A 151 2.21 16.71 7.89
CA PHE A 151 1.64 16.53 9.22
C PHE A 151 0.28 17.24 9.35
N GLN A 152 0.17 18.46 8.84
CA GLN A 152 -1.11 19.17 8.81
C GLN A 152 -2.15 18.42 7.98
N ASN A 153 -1.79 17.85 6.83
CA ASN A 153 -2.69 17.02 6.02
C ASN A 153 -3.12 15.76 6.78
N ILE A 154 -2.22 15.10 7.51
CA ILE A 154 -2.57 13.96 8.38
C ILE A 154 -3.59 14.39 9.43
N MET A 155 -3.32 15.47 10.17
CA MET A 155 -4.26 15.99 11.18
C MET A 155 -5.61 16.40 10.57
N MET A 156 -5.62 16.99 9.37
CA MET A 156 -6.86 17.32 8.66
C MET A 156 -7.65 16.08 8.25
N TYR A 157 -6.97 15.02 7.81
CA TYR A 157 -7.62 13.75 7.48
C TYR A 157 -8.19 13.07 8.73
N MET A 158 -7.43 13.12 9.84
CA MET A 158 -7.81 12.56 11.13
C MET A 158 -8.87 13.38 11.88
N GLU A 159 -9.21 14.56 11.37
CA GLU A 159 -10.15 15.52 11.95
C GLU A 159 -9.65 16.14 13.28
N ASP A 160 -8.35 16.02 13.56
CA ASP A 160 -7.66 16.75 14.64
C ASP A 160 -7.43 18.22 14.29
N LEU A 161 -7.44 18.56 12.98
CA LEU A 161 -7.35 19.92 12.47
C LEU A 161 -8.53 20.21 11.51
N PRO A 162 -9.24 21.34 11.63
CA PRO A 162 -10.39 21.63 10.78
C PRO A 162 -9.95 21.81 9.32
N SER A 163 -10.74 21.27 8.39
CA SER A 163 -10.53 21.42 6.94
C SER A 163 -11.84 21.55 6.18
N LYS A 164 -11.80 22.29 5.08
CA LYS A 164 -12.91 22.37 4.11
C LYS A 164 -12.75 21.36 2.96
N LYS A 165 -11.59 20.70 2.86
CA LYS A 165 -11.30 19.72 1.81
C LYS A 165 -12.00 18.40 2.14
N ARG A 166 -12.40 17.62 1.13
CA ARG A 166 -12.91 16.27 1.34
C ARG A 166 -11.79 15.34 1.80
N SER A 167 -12.10 14.33 2.61
CA SER A 167 -11.10 13.34 3.06
C SER A 167 -10.39 12.65 1.90
N SER A 168 -11.09 12.34 0.79
CA SER A 168 -10.48 11.77 -0.42
C SER A 168 -9.42 12.68 -1.03
N GLN A 169 -9.67 13.99 -1.09
CA GLN A 169 -8.72 14.97 -1.59
C GLN A 169 -7.51 15.13 -0.65
N ILE A 170 -7.72 15.06 0.67
CA ILE A 170 -6.62 15.13 1.64
C ILE A 170 -5.74 13.88 1.53
N ALA A 171 -6.33 12.68 1.51
CA ALA A 171 -5.61 11.42 1.31
C ALA A 171 -4.82 11.42 -0.01
N TYR A 172 -5.44 11.87 -1.11
CA TYR A 172 -4.75 12.06 -2.38
C TYR A 172 -3.51 12.94 -2.24
N ASN A 173 -3.62 14.09 -1.56
CA ASN A 173 -2.48 15.01 -1.38
C ASN A 173 -1.36 14.39 -0.53
N VAL A 174 -1.70 13.67 0.54
CA VAL A 174 -0.72 12.95 1.38
C VAL A 174 0.05 11.95 0.53
N VAL A 175 -0.66 11.09 -0.21
CA VAL A 175 -0.04 10.06 -1.04
C VAL A 175 0.79 10.67 -2.17
N LYS A 176 0.24 11.65 -2.88
CA LYS A 176 0.96 12.35 -3.97
C LYS A 176 2.24 13.01 -3.48
N THR A 177 2.22 13.61 -2.29
CA THR A 177 3.41 14.27 -1.72
C THR A 177 4.49 13.26 -1.42
N GLY A 178 4.15 12.12 -0.80
CA GLY A 178 5.10 11.04 -0.54
C GLY A 178 5.65 10.41 -1.82
N MET A 179 4.79 10.08 -2.79
CA MET A 179 5.23 9.52 -4.08
C MET A 179 6.18 10.44 -4.85
N ASN A 180 5.95 11.76 -4.80
CA ASN A 180 6.81 12.73 -5.49
C ASN A 180 8.11 13.04 -4.73
N ASN A 181 8.23 12.64 -3.47
CA ASN A 181 9.35 12.99 -2.60
C ASN A 181 9.75 11.79 -1.74
N GLU A 182 10.42 10.79 -2.31
CA GLU A 182 10.78 9.55 -1.61
C GLU A 182 11.53 9.77 -0.28
N SER A 183 12.32 10.85 -0.18
CA SER A 183 13.00 11.25 1.07
C SER A 183 12.05 11.57 2.23
N LEU A 184 10.75 11.76 1.97
CA LEU A 184 9.70 11.98 2.97
C LEU A 184 8.99 10.69 3.40
N ASN A 185 9.24 9.55 2.76
CA ASN A 185 8.46 8.34 3.03
C ASN A 185 8.60 7.88 4.49
N ASP A 186 9.81 7.91 5.04
CA ASP A 186 10.04 7.56 6.43
C ASP A 186 9.41 8.57 7.40
N GLU A 187 9.52 9.85 7.06
CA GLU A 187 8.88 10.94 7.81
C GLU A 187 7.35 10.75 7.85
N LEU A 188 6.73 10.43 6.72
CA LEU A 188 5.30 10.17 6.62
C LEU A 188 4.88 9.04 7.56
N PHE A 189 5.56 7.89 7.52
CA PHE A 189 5.23 6.77 8.38
C PHE A 189 5.47 7.11 9.87
N CYS A 190 6.56 7.82 10.20
CA CYS A 190 6.79 8.28 11.57
C CYS A 190 5.68 9.20 12.07
N GLN A 191 5.23 10.15 11.24
CA GLN A 191 4.13 11.06 11.57
C GLN A 191 2.79 10.34 11.72
N LEU A 192 2.46 9.40 10.83
CA LEU A 192 1.24 8.59 10.92
C LEU A 192 1.22 7.78 12.21
N PHE A 193 2.32 7.10 12.54
CA PHE A 193 2.43 6.27 13.73
C PHE A 193 2.42 7.12 15.01
N LYS A 194 3.03 8.30 14.97
CA LYS A 194 2.92 9.29 16.05
C LYS A 194 1.46 9.63 16.34
N GLN A 195 0.66 9.93 15.32
CA GLN A 195 -0.74 10.37 15.52
C GLN A 195 -1.69 9.26 15.98
N ILE A 196 -1.34 7.98 15.79
CA ILE A 196 -2.13 6.86 16.31
C ILE A 196 -1.65 6.36 17.69
N THR A 197 -0.42 6.69 18.09
CA THR A 197 0.15 6.25 19.37
C THR A 197 -0.42 7.09 20.52
N ASN A 198 -1.12 6.45 21.45
CA ASN A 198 -1.79 7.09 22.60
C ASN A 198 -2.81 8.17 22.22
N ASN A 199 -3.44 8.06 21.05
CA ASN A 199 -4.57 8.92 20.69
C ASN A 199 -5.86 8.39 21.34
N LYS A 200 -6.42 9.16 22.28
CA LYS A 200 -7.60 8.76 23.05
C LYS A 200 -8.91 8.83 22.26
N SER A 201 -8.93 9.47 21.09
CA SER A 201 -10.13 9.59 20.27
C SER A 201 -10.27 8.38 19.34
N SER A 202 -11.11 7.40 19.68
CA SER A 202 -11.40 6.23 18.81
C SER A 202 -11.84 6.66 17.40
N LYS A 203 -12.61 7.75 17.29
CA LYS A 203 -13.03 8.33 16.00
C LYS A 203 -11.83 8.77 15.15
N HIS A 204 -10.90 9.53 15.72
CA HIS A 204 -9.75 10.04 14.98
C HIS A 204 -8.71 8.93 14.74
N LEU A 205 -8.56 8.01 15.69
CA LEU A 205 -7.71 6.83 15.55
C LEU A 205 -8.14 5.96 14.37
N ARG A 206 -9.44 5.75 14.16
CA ARG A 206 -9.99 5.07 12.98
C ARG A 206 -9.57 5.76 11.68
N LYS A 207 -9.61 7.09 11.63
CA LYS A 207 -9.10 7.86 10.48
C LYS A 207 -7.60 7.70 10.29
N GLY A 208 -6.82 7.66 11.37
CA GLY A 208 -5.37 7.38 11.29
C GLY A 208 -5.08 6.03 10.65
N TRP A 209 -5.78 4.97 11.09
CA TRP A 209 -5.65 3.63 10.51
C TRP A 209 -6.11 3.54 9.05
N GLU A 210 -7.20 4.22 8.69
CA GLU A 210 -7.63 4.37 7.29
C GLU A 210 -6.52 4.98 6.43
N LEU A 211 -5.89 6.07 6.91
CA LEU A 211 -4.83 6.76 6.18
C LEU A 211 -3.56 5.91 6.07
N ILE A 212 -3.20 5.16 7.12
CA ILE A 212 -2.09 4.19 7.09
C ILE A 212 -2.35 3.13 6.03
N HIS A 213 -3.55 2.55 5.99
CA HIS A 213 -3.90 1.54 4.99
C HIS A 213 -3.84 2.10 3.57
N ILE A 214 -4.33 3.33 3.35
CA ILE A 214 -4.17 4.02 2.07
C ILE A 214 -2.68 4.19 1.76
N CYS A 215 -1.87 4.76 2.65
CA CYS A 215 -0.45 5.01 2.36
C CYS A 215 0.33 3.72 2.06
N CYS A 216 0.04 2.62 2.75
CA CYS A 216 0.67 1.31 2.49
C CYS A 216 0.40 0.77 1.08
N ASN A 217 -0.65 1.21 0.38
CA ASN A 217 -0.90 0.82 -1.01
C ASN A 217 -0.01 1.55 -2.03
N PHE A 218 0.66 2.65 -1.65
CA PHE A 218 1.34 3.53 -2.61
C PHE A 218 2.76 3.89 -2.22
N ILE A 219 3.09 3.84 -0.94
CA ILE A 219 4.35 4.35 -0.39
C ILE A 219 5.07 3.22 0.34
N VAL A 220 6.33 3.03 -0.03
CA VAL A 220 7.22 2.06 0.57
C VAL A 220 8.22 2.81 1.46
N PRO A 221 8.32 2.48 2.76
CA PRO A 221 9.33 3.06 3.66
C PRO A 221 10.73 2.55 3.28
N SER A 222 11.76 3.18 3.82
CA SER A 222 13.13 2.72 3.63
C SER A 222 13.33 1.31 4.20
N PRO A 223 14.33 0.56 3.69
CA PRO A 223 14.71 -0.73 4.26
C PRO A 223 15.08 -0.67 5.76
N THR A 224 15.45 0.51 6.25
CA THR A 224 15.77 0.75 7.67
C THR A 224 14.52 0.91 8.54
N LEU A 225 13.45 1.54 8.03
CA LEU A 225 12.19 1.71 8.77
C LEU A 225 11.23 0.53 8.59
N GLU A 226 11.23 -0.09 7.42
CA GLU A 226 10.28 -1.15 7.03
C GLU A 226 10.11 -2.27 8.08
N PRO A 227 11.18 -2.83 8.68
CA PRO A 227 11.02 -3.92 9.65
C PRO A 227 10.18 -3.54 10.87
N TYR A 228 10.29 -2.28 11.32
CA TYR A 228 9.52 -1.76 12.46
C TYR A 228 8.04 -1.61 12.11
N ILE A 229 7.74 -1.11 10.91
CA ILE A 229 6.36 -0.95 10.40
C ILE A 229 5.70 -2.32 10.23
N LEU A 230 6.38 -3.28 9.57
CA LEU A 230 5.85 -4.62 9.37
C LEU A 230 5.64 -5.35 10.70
N LYS A 231 6.58 -5.23 11.65
CA LYS A 231 6.43 -5.81 12.99
C LYS A 231 5.23 -5.22 13.72
N TYR A 232 5.00 -3.91 13.63
CA TYR A 232 3.83 -3.27 14.23
C TYR A 232 2.52 -3.77 13.61
N LEU A 233 2.40 -3.71 12.28
CA LEU A 233 1.21 -4.17 11.57
C LEU A 233 0.91 -5.65 11.88
N THR A 234 1.93 -6.50 11.91
CA THR A 234 1.81 -7.92 12.24
C THR A 234 1.31 -8.11 13.67
N SER A 235 1.83 -7.35 14.63
CA SER A 235 1.42 -7.46 16.04
C SER A 235 -0.05 -7.13 16.27
N ILE A 236 -0.59 -6.13 15.56
CA ILE A 236 -1.99 -5.75 15.64
C ILE A 236 -2.87 -6.74 14.85
N ALA A 237 -2.39 -7.22 13.70
CA ALA A 237 -3.13 -8.16 12.86
C ALA A 237 -3.28 -9.56 13.48
N GLN A 238 -2.34 -10.01 14.32
CA GLN A 238 -2.41 -11.32 14.97
C GLN A 238 -3.43 -11.38 16.11
N ASP A 239 -3.75 -10.24 16.71
CA ASP A 239 -4.70 -10.16 17.81
C ASP A 239 -6.09 -9.78 17.29
N ASN A 240 -6.93 -10.79 17.02
CA ASN A 240 -8.29 -10.60 16.51
C ASN A 240 -9.22 -9.87 17.51
N SER A 241 -8.83 -9.73 18.77
CA SER A 241 -9.59 -8.93 19.74
C SER A 241 -9.47 -7.44 19.46
N LYS A 242 -8.42 -7.03 18.72
CA LYS A 242 -8.16 -5.62 18.47
C LYS A 242 -9.06 -4.99 17.42
N GLU A 243 -9.56 -3.79 17.71
CA GLU A 243 -10.43 -2.99 16.84
C GLU A 243 -9.85 -2.84 15.43
N PHE A 244 -8.53 -2.66 15.33
CA PHE A 244 -7.83 -2.37 14.07
C PHE A 244 -7.13 -3.58 13.43
N SER A 245 -7.28 -4.78 13.98
CA SER A 245 -6.63 -6.01 13.50
C SER A 245 -6.81 -6.25 11.99
N LYS A 246 -8.05 -6.08 11.49
CA LYS A 246 -8.34 -6.24 10.05
C LYS A 246 -7.64 -5.19 9.19
N VAL A 247 -7.68 -3.91 9.60
CA VAL A 247 -7.03 -2.82 8.86
C VAL A 247 -5.51 -3.02 8.86
N ALA A 248 -4.93 -3.48 9.97
CA ALA A 248 -3.51 -3.79 10.04
C ALA A 248 -3.11 -4.94 9.10
N SER A 249 -3.93 -6.00 9.01
CA SER A 249 -3.72 -7.10 8.06
C SER A 249 -3.80 -6.62 6.60
N ASP A 250 -4.79 -5.78 6.29
CA ASP A 250 -4.96 -5.20 4.95
C ASP A 250 -3.78 -4.28 4.59
N ALA A 251 -3.34 -3.44 5.52
CA ALA A 251 -2.16 -2.57 5.36
C ALA A 251 -0.86 -3.36 5.15
N TYR A 252 -0.66 -4.46 5.88
CA TYR A 252 0.50 -5.35 5.69
C TYR A 252 0.53 -5.95 4.28
N LYS A 253 -0.62 -6.45 3.81
CA LYS A 253 -0.76 -7.01 2.45
C LYS A 253 -0.53 -5.92 1.40
N ALA A 254 -1.13 -4.75 1.59
CA ALA A 254 -0.96 -3.60 0.70
C ALA A 254 0.52 -3.20 0.59
N LEU A 255 1.23 -3.08 1.70
CA LEU A 255 2.66 -2.74 1.69
C LEU A 255 3.50 -3.81 0.98
N THR A 256 3.18 -5.09 1.18
CA THR A 256 3.84 -6.19 0.47
C THR A 256 3.60 -6.10 -1.05
N LEU A 257 2.37 -5.78 -1.47
CA LEU A 257 2.03 -5.63 -2.88
C LEU A 257 2.65 -4.37 -3.49
N ALA A 258 2.69 -3.25 -2.78
CA ALA A 258 3.30 -2.01 -3.24
C ALA A 258 4.81 -2.17 -3.52
N LYS A 259 5.49 -3.03 -2.78
CA LYS A 259 6.89 -3.40 -3.04
C LYS A 259 7.08 -4.22 -4.32
N LEU A 260 6.14 -5.11 -4.63
CA LEU A 260 6.20 -5.99 -5.80
C LEU A 260 5.71 -5.30 -7.07
N TYR A 261 4.68 -4.45 -6.92
CA TYR A 261 4.00 -3.75 -7.99
C TYR A 261 3.88 -2.27 -7.63
N PRO A 262 4.99 -1.51 -7.74
CA PRO A 262 5.03 -0.10 -7.37
C PRO A 262 4.21 0.74 -8.35
N ARG A 263 3.35 1.59 -7.78
CA ARG A 263 2.53 2.53 -8.54
C ARG A 263 3.38 3.65 -9.12
N GLN A 264 3.11 4.00 -10.37
CA GLN A 264 3.77 5.13 -11.03
C GLN A 264 2.99 6.44 -10.85
N PHE A 265 1.68 6.34 -10.60
CA PHE A 265 0.80 7.50 -10.46
C PHE A 265 0.05 7.53 -9.12
N PRO A 266 -0.27 8.73 -8.61
CA PRO A 266 -1.09 8.89 -7.42
C PRO A 266 -2.46 8.19 -7.52
N PRO A 267 -3.11 7.90 -6.37
CA PRO A 267 -4.41 7.23 -6.34
C PRO A 267 -5.47 7.98 -7.12
N MET A 268 -6.31 7.25 -7.84
CA MET A 268 -7.60 7.76 -8.28
C MET A 268 -8.62 7.74 -7.12
N GLU A 269 -9.63 8.62 -7.15
CA GLU A 269 -10.65 8.68 -6.08
C GLU A 269 -11.40 7.33 -5.89
N VAL A 270 -11.58 6.58 -6.98
CA VAL A 270 -12.18 5.23 -6.94
C VAL A 270 -11.34 4.23 -6.15
N GLU A 271 -10.02 4.39 -6.12
CA GLU A 271 -9.10 3.53 -5.36
C GLU A 271 -9.20 3.82 -3.88
N ILE A 272 -9.15 5.10 -3.50
CA ILE A 272 -9.33 5.54 -2.12
C ILE A 272 -10.66 5.01 -1.59
N THR A 273 -11.73 5.19 -2.36
CA THR A 273 -13.05 4.70 -2.00
C THR A 273 -13.05 3.18 -1.82
N SER A 274 -12.49 2.44 -2.78
CA SER A 274 -12.40 0.97 -2.75
C SER A 274 -11.62 0.44 -1.54
N ILE A 275 -10.48 1.06 -1.22
CA ILE A 275 -9.61 0.71 -0.09
C ILE A 275 -10.39 0.91 1.23
N LEU A 276 -11.11 2.03 1.37
CA LEU A 276 -11.85 2.36 2.59
C LEU A 276 -13.11 1.50 2.76
N SER A 277 -13.87 1.28 1.68
CA SER A 277 -15.09 0.47 1.72
C SER A 277 -14.84 -1.03 1.68
N ARG A 278 -13.60 -1.47 1.39
CA ARG A 278 -13.23 -2.86 1.12
C ARG A 278 -14.07 -3.50 0.01
N THR A 279 -14.46 -2.71 -0.99
CA THR A 279 -15.20 -3.20 -2.15
C THR A 279 -14.31 -3.16 -3.38
N PRO A 280 -14.20 -4.23 -4.18
CA PRO A 280 -13.34 -4.25 -5.36
C PRO A 280 -13.81 -3.23 -6.40
N ILE A 281 -12.86 -2.66 -7.13
CA ILE A 281 -13.16 -1.80 -8.28
C ILE A 281 -13.63 -2.71 -9.41
N ARG A 282 -14.74 -2.37 -10.07
CA ARG A 282 -15.28 -3.13 -11.20
C ARG A 282 -15.05 -2.40 -12.50
N ARG A 283 -14.45 -3.08 -13.48
CA ARG A 283 -14.17 -2.54 -14.81
C ARG A 283 -14.67 -3.49 -15.89
N LYS A 284 -15.27 -2.93 -16.95
CA LYS A 284 -15.72 -3.69 -18.11
C LYS A 284 -14.57 -3.85 -19.09
N ILE A 285 -14.40 -5.06 -19.59
CA ILE A 285 -13.51 -5.38 -20.71
C ILE A 285 -14.38 -5.89 -21.83
N TYR A 286 -14.19 -5.29 -23.00
CA TYR A 286 -14.94 -5.55 -24.21
C TYR A 286 -14.22 -6.61 -25.04
N PHE A 287 -15.02 -7.41 -25.73
CA PHE A 287 -14.56 -8.48 -26.60
C PHE A 287 -15.03 -8.19 -28.05
N PRO A 288 -14.29 -8.68 -29.06
CA PRO A 288 -14.64 -8.54 -30.48
C PRO A 288 -16.08 -8.91 -30.83
N GLU A 289 -16.63 -9.91 -30.16
CA GLU A 289 -18.03 -10.38 -30.26
C GLU A 289 -19.08 -9.38 -29.73
N GLN A 290 -18.73 -8.10 -29.55
CA GLN A 290 -19.55 -7.02 -29.00
C GLN A 290 -20.11 -7.31 -27.59
N THR A 291 -19.55 -8.31 -26.90
CA THR A 291 -19.85 -8.58 -25.49
C THR A 291 -18.90 -7.79 -24.59
N CYS A 292 -19.31 -7.58 -23.34
CA CYS A 292 -18.41 -7.10 -22.30
C CYS A 292 -18.51 -8.00 -21.07
N LYS A 293 -17.39 -8.17 -20.37
CA LYS A 293 -17.32 -8.87 -19.08
C LYS A 293 -16.79 -7.91 -18.03
N THR A 294 -17.37 -7.98 -16.84
CA THR A 294 -16.93 -7.19 -15.69
C THR A 294 -15.85 -7.95 -14.94
N PHE A 295 -14.71 -7.29 -14.72
CA PHE A 295 -13.60 -7.79 -13.91
C PHE A 295 -13.49 -6.99 -12.63
N GLU A 296 -13.14 -7.69 -11.56
CA GLU A 296 -12.79 -7.10 -10.28
C GLU A 296 -11.29 -6.83 -10.27
N ILE A 297 -10.92 -5.60 -9.95
CA ILE A 297 -9.54 -5.14 -9.87
C ILE A 297 -9.29 -4.46 -8.53
N SER A 298 -8.01 -4.44 -8.16
CA SER A 298 -7.47 -3.75 -7.01
C SER A 298 -6.39 -2.75 -7.44
N THR A 299 -5.87 -1.98 -6.49
CA THR A 299 -4.75 -1.04 -6.68
C THR A 299 -3.55 -1.65 -7.41
N HIS A 300 -3.27 -2.94 -7.15
CA HIS A 300 -2.07 -3.65 -7.64
C HIS A 300 -2.38 -4.70 -8.71
N THR A 301 -3.59 -4.71 -9.29
CA THR A 301 -3.94 -5.67 -10.34
C THR A 301 -3.23 -5.33 -11.64
N THR A 302 -2.45 -6.29 -12.15
CA THR A 302 -1.75 -6.19 -13.43
C THR A 302 -2.63 -6.59 -14.61
N SER A 303 -2.30 -6.11 -15.81
CA SER A 303 -2.91 -6.56 -17.07
C SER A 303 -2.75 -8.06 -17.28
N LYS A 304 -1.61 -8.64 -16.88
CA LYS A 304 -1.34 -10.08 -16.95
C LYS A 304 -2.34 -10.91 -16.16
N GLU A 305 -2.72 -10.48 -14.95
CA GLU A 305 -3.72 -11.21 -14.14
C GLU A 305 -5.09 -11.24 -14.84
N ILE A 306 -5.47 -10.13 -15.46
CA ILE A 306 -6.70 -10.03 -16.24
C ILE A 306 -6.66 -10.94 -17.47
N LEU A 307 -5.56 -10.88 -18.23
CA LEU A 307 -5.33 -11.74 -19.39
C LEU A 307 -5.37 -13.21 -19.00
N GLN A 308 -4.71 -13.62 -17.92
CA GLN A 308 -4.74 -15.00 -17.42
C GLN A 308 -6.16 -15.47 -17.07
N ASN A 309 -6.98 -14.60 -16.49
CA ASN A 309 -8.38 -14.92 -16.21
C ASN A 309 -9.20 -15.11 -17.50
N ILE A 310 -8.92 -14.33 -18.54
CA ILE A 310 -9.53 -14.49 -19.87
C ILE A 310 -9.08 -15.81 -20.49
N PHE A 311 -7.76 -16.08 -20.52
CA PHE A 311 -7.20 -17.27 -21.14
C PHE A 311 -7.74 -18.56 -20.53
N ARG A 312 -7.81 -18.63 -19.19
CA ARG A 312 -8.40 -19.78 -18.49
C ARG A 312 -9.89 -19.96 -18.80
N LYS A 313 -10.63 -18.87 -18.99
CA LYS A 313 -12.07 -18.91 -19.26
C LYS A 313 -12.40 -19.39 -20.67
N TYR A 314 -11.56 -19.04 -21.64
CA TYR A 314 -11.75 -19.36 -23.05
C TYR A 314 -10.89 -20.55 -23.53
N ASP A 315 -10.11 -21.15 -22.63
CA ASP A 315 -9.19 -22.26 -22.91
C ASP A 315 -8.17 -21.89 -24.01
N ILE A 316 -7.58 -20.71 -23.89
CA ILE A 316 -6.58 -20.18 -24.83
C ILE A 316 -5.19 -20.66 -24.40
N GLU A 317 -4.58 -21.53 -25.20
CA GLU A 317 -3.23 -22.02 -24.96
C GLU A 317 -2.14 -21.04 -25.44
N GLU A 318 -2.27 -20.50 -26.66
CA GLU A 318 -1.30 -19.54 -27.20
C GLU A 318 -1.63 -18.12 -26.73
N THR A 319 -0.99 -17.71 -25.65
CA THR A 319 -1.29 -16.43 -24.98
C THR A 319 -0.54 -15.22 -25.54
N ASN A 320 0.60 -15.45 -26.22
CA ASN A 320 1.48 -14.37 -26.70
C ASN A 320 0.87 -13.52 -27.82
N GLU A 321 -0.18 -14.03 -28.45
CA GLU A 321 -0.86 -13.36 -29.55
C GLU A 321 -1.94 -12.38 -29.11
N TYR A 322 -2.30 -12.42 -27.83
CA TYR A 322 -3.40 -11.67 -27.25
C TYR A 322 -2.92 -10.55 -26.32
N GLY A 323 -3.70 -9.48 -26.24
CA GLY A 323 -3.41 -8.35 -25.35
C GLY A 323 -4.64 -7.52 -25.00
N LEU A 324 -4.46 -6.64 -24.03
CA LEU A 324 -5.44 -5.61 -23.69
C LEU A 324 -5.05 -4.29 -24.34
N TYR A 325 -6.05 -3.52 -24.74
CA TYR A 325 -5.87 -2.25 -25.42
C TYR A 325 -6.88 -1.23 -24.90
N VAL A 326 -6.44 0.02 -24.77
CA VAL A 326 -7.33 1.17 -24.63
C VAL A 326 -7.75 1.61 -26.02
N ILE A 327 -9.06 1.73 -26.25
CA ILE A 327 -9.65 2.35 -27.43
C ILE A 327 -10.33 3.64 -27.00
N LEU A 328 -9.93 4.77 -27.57
CA LEU A 328 -10.63 6.04 -27.37
C LEU A 328 -11.89 6.12 -28.25
N SER A 329 -12.84 6.97 -27.88
CA SER A 329 -14.09 7.18 -28.63
C SER A 329 -13.89 7.71 -30.05
N ASP A 330 -12.70 8.19 -30.40
CA ASP A 330 -12.34 8.51 -31.78
C ASP A 330 -12.26 7.26 -32.68
N GLY A 331 -12.17 6.05 -32.11
CA GLY A 331 -12.08 4.78 -32.81
C GLY A 331 -10.74 4.52 -33.51
N PHE A 332 -9.84 5.50 -33.56
CA PHE A 332 -8.56 5.42 -34.27
C PHE A 332 -7.38 5.28 -33.31
N THR A 333 -7.50 5.79 -32.08
CA THR A 333 -6.44 5.72 -31.08
C THR A 333 -6.53 4.41 -30.30
N LEU A 334 -5.60 3.50 -30.60
CA LEU A 334 -5.42 2.21 -29.93
C LEU A 334 -4.10 2.18 -29.18
N MET A 335 -4.15 2.12 -27.85
CA MET A 335 -2.95 2.05 -27.00
C MET A 335 -2.84 0.66 -26.36
N PRO A 336 -1.71 -0.06 -26.53
CA PRO A 336 -1.52 -1.35 -25.87
C PRO A 336 -1.36 -1.18 -24.36
N ILE A 337 -1.87 -2.15 -23.61
CA ILE A 337 -1.60 -2.33 -22.18
C ILE A 337 -0.69 -3.54 -22.02
N PHE A 338 0.55 -3.32 -21.61
CA PHE A 338 1.53 -4.38 -21.47
C PHE A 338 1.22 -5.28 -20.26
N PRO A 339 1.56 -6.58 -20.31
CA PRO A 339 1.19 -7.53 -19.25
C PRO A 339 1.65 -7.13 -17.84
N ASN A 340 2.82 -6.50 -17.71
CA ASN A 340 3.37 -6.13 -16.40
C ASN A 340 2.88 -4.75 -15.91
N GLU A 341 2.07 -4.04 -16.69
CA GLU A 341 1.51 -2.75 -16.28
C GLU A 341 0.33 -2.94 -15.32
N LEU A 342 0.21 -2.01 -14.37
CA LEU A 342 -0.91 -1.93 -13.45
C LEU A 342 -2.11 -1.30 -14.12
N MET A 343 -3.28 -1.95 -14.02
CA MET A 343 -4.51 -1.46 -14.65
C MET A 343 -4.87 -0.05 -14.17
N MET A 344 -4.64 0.26 -12.89
CA MET A 344 -4.93 1.58 -12.32
C MET A 344 -4.01 2.68 -12.84
N ASP A 345 -2.73 2.37 -13.13
CA ASP A 345 -1.83 3.32 -13.77
C ASP A 345 -2.26 3.58 -15.22
N CYS A 346 -2.69 2.54 -15.95
CA CYS A 346 -3.23 2.70 -17.31
C CYS A 346 -4.49 3.57 -17.35
N PHE A 347 -5.41 3.41 -16.39
CA PHE A 347 -6.59 4.27 -16.29
C PHE A 347 -6.22 5.71 -15.99
N TYR A 348 -5.28 5.91 -15.06
CA TYR A 348 -4.81 7.24 -14.72
C TYR A 348 -4.21 7.97 -15.92
N THR A 349 -3.32 7.31 -16.67
CA THR A 349 -2.73 7.90 -17.88
C THR A 349 -3.77 8.16 -18.96
N THR A 350 -4.75 7.27 -19.10
CA THR A 350 -5.82 7.45 -20.10
C THR A 350 -6.70 8.65 -19.77
N ASP A 351 -7.09 8.81 -18.50
CA ASP A 351 -7.87 9.97 -18.05
C ASP A 351 -7.08 11.28 -18.27
N LEU A 352 -5.77 11.30 -17.97
CA LEU A 352 -4.92 12.47 -18.25
C LEU A 352 -4.80 12.79 -19.75
N LEU A 353 -4.68 11.77 -20.61
CA LEU A 353 -4.62 11.98 -22.06
C LEU A 353 -5.94 12.59 -22.55
N LEU A 354 -7.08 12.09 -22.07
CA LEU A 354 -8.39 12.66 -22.40
C LEU A 354 -8.49 14.13 -21.96
N GLU A 355 -7.99 14.48 -20.77
CA GLU A 355 -7.98 15.87 -20.32
C GLU A 355 -7.08 16.78 -21.17
N GLN A 356 -5.92 16.31 -21.63
CA GLN A 356 -4.96 17.12 -22.39
C GLN A 356 -5.37 17.35 -23.84
N PHE A 357 -5.95 16.35 -24.49
CA PHE A 357 -6.26 16.39 -25.92
C PHE A 357 -7.62 17.02 -26.24
N LEU A 358 -8.47 17.30 -25.24
CA LEU A 358 -9.87 17.66 -25.49
C LEU A 358 -10.24 19.07 -25.00
N ARG A 359 -10.41 19.96 -25.98
CA ARG A 359 -11.14 21.22 -25.82
C ARG A 359 -12.64 20.95 -25.71
N GLU A 360 -13.20 21.23 -24.54
CA GLU A 360 -14.57 21.67 -24.19
C GLU A 360 -15.86 21.12 -24.84
N SER A 361 -15.90 20.28 -25.89
CA SER A 361 -17.17 20.05 -26.60
C SER A 361 -17.71 18.63 -26.81
N GLU A 362 -17.03 17.54 -26.43
CA GLU A 362 -17.64 16.20 -26.47
C GLU A 362 -17.25 15.32 -25.26
N GLN A 363 -18.22 14.58 -24.72
CA GLN A 363 -18.05 13.62 -23.65
C GLN A 363 -17.34 12.37 -24.20
N GLN A 364 -16.03 12.47 -24.42
CA GLN A 364 -15.24 11.35 -24.88
C GLN A 364 -15.11 10.29 -23.77
N SER A 365 -15.16 9.03 -24.18
CA SER A 365 -15.00 7.88 -23.30
C SER A 365 -14.00 6.92 -23.92
N TYR A 366 -13.43 6.05 -23.11
CA TYR A 366 -12.56 4.98 -23.57
C TYR A 366 -13.12 3.63 -23.13
N HIS A 367 -12.73 2.60 -23.88
CA HIS A 367 -13.06 1.22 -23.57
C HIS A 367 -11.77 0.41 -23.52
N ILE A 368 -11.73 -0.58 -22.62
CA ILE A 368 -10.67 -1.58 -22.61
C ILE A 368 -11.13 -2.76 -23.43
N MET A 369 -10.37 -3.14 -24.44
CA MET A 369 -10.71 -4.22 -25.34
C MET A 369 -9.63 -5.30 -25.35
N PHE A 370 -10.08 -6.54 -25.38
CA PHE A 370 -9.23 -7.72 -25.53
C PHE A 370 -9.16 -8.12 -27.01
N PHE A 371 -7.95 -8.29 -27.55
CA PHE A 371 -7.75 -8.66 -28.96
C PHE A 371 -6.60 -9.65 -29.13
N ARG A 372 -6.67 -10.46 -30.18
CA ARG A 372 -5.57 -11.18 -30.81
C ARG A 372 -4.92 -10.30 -31.88
N LYS A 373 -3.76 -9.74 -31.59
CA LYS A 373 -3.06 -8.84 -32.52
C LYS A 373 -2.00 -9.54 -33.36
N LEU A 374 -1.37 -10.60 -32.85
CA LEU A 374 -0.37 -11.37 -33.59
C LEU A 374 -1.00 -12.65 -34.13
N TRP A 375 -0.65 -13.03 -35.36
CA TRP A 375 -1.25 -14.16 -36.09
C TRP A 375 -0.13 -14.98 -36.74
N TYR A 376 0.76 -15.54 -35.94
CA TYR A 376 1.90 -16.33 -36.43
C TYR A 376 1.77 -17.82 -36.13
N LYS A 377 0.80 -18.23 -35.29
CA LYS A 377 0.42 -19.63 -35.09
C LYS A 377 -1.01 -19.88 -35.52
N GLU A 378 -1.22 -21.00 -36.22
CA GLU A 378 -2.55 -21.47 -36.54
C GLU A 378 -3.28 -21.87 -35.23
N PRO A 379 -4.55 -21.50 -35.05
CA PRO A 379 -5.32 -21.93 -33.89
C PRO A 379 -5.47 -23.46 -33.89
N VAL A 380 -4.96 -24.14 -32.86
CA VAL A 380 -5.10 -25.59 -32.67
C VAL A 380 -6.20 -25.86 -31.65
N ASP A 381 -7.02 -26.89 -31.86
CA ASP A 381 -8.08 -27.35 -30.93
C ASP A 381 -9.06 -26.25 -30.48
N VAL A 382 -9.52 -25.45 -31.44
CA VAL A 382 -10.38 -24.28 -31.18
C VAL A 382 -11.78 -24.70 -30.73
N ASN A 383 -12.15 -24.37 -29.50
CA ASN A 383 -13.53 -24.53 -29.03
C ASN A 383 -14.48 -23.49 -29.66
N ASP A 384 -15.79 -23.74 -29.61
CA ASP A 384 -16.80 -22.86 -30.22
C ASP A 384 -16.71 -21.41 -29.71
N SER A 385 -16.31 -21.20 -28.45
CA SER A 385 -16.19 -19.85 -27.87
C SER A 385 -15.00 -19.09 -28.42
N LEU A 386 -13.85 -19.76 -28.59
CA LEU A 386 -12.65 -19.18 -29.19
C LEU A 386 -12.83 -18.96 -30.70
N MET A 387 -13.55 -19.84 -31.40
CA MET A 387 -13.92 -19.65 -32.80
C MET A 387 -14.79 -18.41 -32.99
N ASN A 388 -15.82 -18.22 -32.15
CA ASN A 388 -16.67 -17.03 -32.22
C ASN A 388 -15.86 -15.74 -31.98
N LEU A 389 -14.97 -15.75 -30.99
CA LEU A 389 -14.08 -14.62 -30.70
C LEU A 389 -13.23 -14.25 -31.93
N ILE A 390 -12.54 -15.24 -32.51
CA ILE A 390 -11.68 -15.06 -33.70
C ILE A 390 -12.49 -14.58 -34.90
N PHE A 391 -13.67 -15.17 -35.15
CA PHE A 391 -14.53 -14.80 -36.26
C PHE A 391 -15.00 -13.35 -36.17
N HIS A 392 -15.45 -12.91 -34.98
CA HIS A 392 -15.86 -11.53 -34.78
C HIS A 392 -14.69 -10.55 -34.89
N GLU A 393 -13.51 -10.95 -34.42
CA GLU A 393 -12.30 -10.14 -34.54
C GLU A 393 -11.88 -9.92 -35.99
N VAL A 394 -11.84 -10.97 -36.80
CA VAL A 394 -11.56 -10.83 -38.25
C VAL A 394 -12.60 -9.93 -38.92
N ASN A 395 -13.89 -10.08 -38.60
CA ASN A 395 -14.92 -9.20 -39.17
C ASN A 395 -14.74 -7.71 -38.83
N ILE A 396 -14.22 -7.37 -37.64
CA ILE A 396 -13.95 -5.98 -37.25
C ILE A 396 -12.84 -5.36 -38.11
N PHE A 397 -11.84 -6.14 -38.54
CA PHE A 397 -10.70 -5.61 -39.29
C PHE A 397 -10.90 -5.60 -40.82
N PHE A 398 -11.84 -6.37 -41.36
CA PHE A 398 -12.06 -6.53 -42.80
C PHE A 398 -13.30 -5.81 -43.35
N ILE A 399 -14.13 -5.22 -42.49
CA ILE A 399 -15.27 -4.35 -42.85
C ILE A 399 -14.90 -2.92 -42.48
#